data_AF-A0A2T7NN32-F1
#
_entry.id   AF-A0A2T7NN32-F1
#
_cell.length_a   1.000
_cell.length_b   1.000
_cell.length_c   1.000
_cell.angle_alpha   90.00
_cell.angle_beta   90.00
_cell.angle_gamma   90.00
#
_symmetry.space_group_name_H-M   'P 1'
#
loop_
_entity.id
_entity.type
_entity.pdbx_description
1 polymer ?
#
loop_
_entity_poly.entity_id
_entity_poly.type
_entity_poly.pdbx_seq_one_letter_code
_entity_poly.pdbx_strand_id
1 'polypeptide(L)'
;MVTLHFLEASCLHSGFSLQQHHHWVTKVDRQRPLSGSERDNPDRDVMTCAGQMMHVEAREVFTGETSPCDNRVVGSGDCTGLNPFVTETALQSVLRTPESGCQGADSLQVPPHYVWSSSTCTKYSLLQAANDGVALSDPVYPVYPVYPGHCRCCCSRDAVAERYYGKSLPFGDKSFTDPFIGLLTVEQALADYAVLITSLKSSLNASSVPVICFGGSYGGMLSAYMRFKYPNIVTGSIAASAPIYMLDPSTDKSFFFNHVTYDFLEVSDNCVASIKAGFEAMDKLAQAGPQGLATLTSDFQLCSPLADSGPSYRHLLLWLRNAFTNLAMFDYPYPVDFLGFKVPAFPVKAACDAIFNSSDPVKGLAAAAGIFYDVHAHTPPCFNITADFVECADPTGCGTGPNALAWDYQACTEVRLPDGSNGQTDMFPPLPFTPEMRADYCRQRWGVVPRDQWAAVSFWGTKINASSNIVFSNGDLDPWYGGGVPRSLSDSLIAVLVKGGAHHLDLRGNNPLDPAGVIAARELEREYIYLWINGAMNL
;
A
#
# COMPACT_ATOMS: atom_id res chain seq x y z
N MET A 1 -6.86 -18.07 28.45
CA MET A 1 -7.91 -17.38 27.66
C MET A 1 -7.69 -15.89 27.86
N VAL A 2 -7.39 -15.15 26.80
CA VAL A 2 -7.14 -13.70 26.85
C VAL A 2 -7.82 -13.09 25.63
N THR A 3 -8.65 -12.08 25.87
CA THR A 3 -9.28 -11.26 24.83
C THR A 3 -8.63 -9.89 24.90
N LEU A 4 -8.26 -9.31 23.76
CA LEU A 4 -7.75 -7.96 23.66
C LEU A 4 -8.46 -7.24 22.51
N HIS A 5 -9.10 -6.13 22.82
CA HIS A 5 -9.61 -5.18 21.83
C HIS A 5 -8.50 -4.19 21.47
N PHE A 6 -8.52 -3.69 20.24
CA PHE A 6 -7.67 -2.57 19.84
C PHE A 6 -8.26 -1.25 20.33
N LEU A 7 -7.38 -0.27 20.57
CA LEU A 7 -7.71 1.12 20.84
C LEU A 7 -7.11 1.97 19.72
N GLU A 8 -7.88 2.92 19.20
CA GLU A 8 -7.43 3.85 18.16
C GLU A 8 -6.33 4.78 18.68
N ALA A 9 -5.40 5.15 17.80
CA ALA A 9 -4.38 6.17 18.04
C ALA A 9 -4.46 7.27 16.97
N SER A 10 -5.64 7.89 16.84
CA SER A 10 -5.93 8.92 15.83
C SER A 10 -5.18 10.22 16.13
N CYS A 11 -4.07 10.46 15.44
CA CYS A 11 -3.30 11.71 15.52
C CYS A 11 -4.04 12.90 14.86
N LEU A 12 -5.09 13.39 15.54
CA LEU A 12 -5.81 14.61 15.16
C LEU A 12 -4.88 15.85 15.23
N HIS A 13 -4.46 16.37 14.07
CA HIS A 13 -3.88 17.70 13.94
C HIS A 13 -4.99 18.77 13.83
N SER A 14 -5.72 18.98 14.92
CA SER A 14 -6.66 20.10 15.04
C SER A 14 -5.90 21.40 15.29
N GLY A 15 -5.56 22.13 14.22
CA GLY A 15 -4.90 23.42 14.31
C GLY A 15 -5.79 24.49 14.93
N PHE A 16 -5.59 24.81 16.22
CA PHE A 16 -6.28 25.91 16.89
C PHE A 16 -5.40 27.17 16.94
N SER A 17 -5.93 28.26 16.38
CA SER A 17 -5.28 29.57 16.38
C SER A 17 -5.27 30.20 17.78
N LEU A 18 -4.11 30.71 18.20
CA LEU A 18 -3.97 31.51 19.42
C LEU A 18 -4.43 32.94 19.17
N GLN A 19 -5.62 33.29 19.67
CA GLN A 19 -5.99 34.68 19.96
C GLN A 19 -6.08 34.89 21.48
N GLN A 20 -5.23 35.77 21.99
CA GLN A 20 -5.37 36.33 23.33
C GLN A 20 -6.43 37.44 23.30
N HIS A 21 -7.26 37.56 24.34
CA HIS A 21 -7.07 38.63 25.34
C HIS A 21 -8.14 38.67 26.46
N HIS A 22 -7.63 38.85 27.68
CA HIS A 22 -8.23 39.49 28.86
C HIS A 22 -9.40 38.87 29.68
N HIS A 23 -9.24 39.07 30.99
CA HIS A 23 -10.14 38.74 32.09
C HIS A 23 -11.49 39.47 32.06
N TRP A 24 -12.47 38.98 32.84
CA TRP A 24 -12.90 39.64 34.08
C TRP A 24 -13.38 38.60 35.11
N VAL A 25 -13.89 39.02 36.26
CA VAL A 25 -13.96 38.23 37.52
C VAL A 25 -15.41 38.19 38.08
N THR A 26 -15.66 37.28 39.04
CA THR A 26 -16.79 37.17 40.00
C THR A 26 -18.00 36.28 39.62
N LYS A 27 -18.82 35.72 40.54
CA LYS A 27 -18.70 35.20 41.96
C LYS A 27 -20.13 34.72 42.39
N VAL A 28 -20.26 33.91 43.47
CA VAL A 28 -21.56 33.60 44.20
C VAL A 28 -22.55 32.72 43.38
N ASP A 29 -23.45 31.84 43.86
CA ASP A 29 -23.66 30.90 45.01
C ASP A 29 -24.87 29.95 44.57
N ARG A 30 -25.51 28.99 45.26
CA ARG A 30 -25.51 28.40 46.63
C ARG A 30 -26.20 26.99 46.67
N GLN A 31 -25.99 26.24 47.77
CA GLN A 31 -26.92 25.35 48.54
C GLN A 31 -28.08 24.55 47.84
N ARG A 32 -28.23 23.20 47.93
CA ARG A 32 -28.42 22.21 49.05
C ARG A 32 -29.93 21.83 49.29
N PRO A 33 -30.30 20.71 49.98
CA PRO A 33 -29.84 19.30 49.91
C PRO A 33 -31.00 18.25 50.17
N LEU A 34 -30.68 17.08 50.78
CA LEU A 34 -31.56 16.01 51.36
C LEU A 34 -32.06 14.91 50.40
N SER A 35 -32.18 13.62 50.76
CA SER A 35 -31.79 12.83 51.95
C SER A 35 -31.66 11.33 51.56
N GLY A 36 -30.62 10.57 51.99
CA GLY A 36 -30.68 9.57 53.10
C GLY A 36 -31.20 8.18 52.64
N SER A 37 -30.76 7.01 53.14
CA SER A 37 -29.68 6.63 54.08
C SER A 37 -29.47 5.10 54.04
N GLU A 38 -28.26 4.58 54.28
CA GLU A 38 -27.91 3.54 55.30
C GLU A 38 -26.39 3.17 55.26
N ARG A 39 -25.93 2.30 56.16
CA ARG A 39 -24.51 1.93 56.45
C ARG A 39 -24.35 0.40 56.51
N ASP A 40 -23.22 -0.29 56.75
CA ASP A 40 -21.85 -0.01 57.25
C ASP A 40 -20.90 -1.08 56.57
N ASN A 41 -19.71 -0.76 56.02
CA ASN A 41 -18.35 -0.82 56.64
C ASN A 41 -17.67 -2.23 56.62
N PRO A 42 -16.32 -2.44 56.57
CA PRO A 42 -15.14 -1.58 56.29
C PRO A 42 -14.12 -2.12 55.22
N ASP A 43 -12.95 -1.46 55.11
CA ASP A 43 -11.61 -1.92 54.62
C ASP A 43 -11.44 -2.44 53.16
N ARG A 44 -10.66 -1.80 52.25
CA ARG A 44 -9.29 -1.28 52.42
C ARG A 44 -8.90 -0.13 51.47
N ASP A 45 -8.14 0.81 52.03
CA ASP A 45 -7.01 1.57 51.46
C ASP A 45 -7.01 1.95 49.97
N VAL A 46 -7.43 3.19 49.69
CA VAL A 46 -6.90 3.99 48.58
C VAL A 46 -6.07 5.12 49.19
N MET A 47 -4.82 5.29 48.76
CA MET A 47 -3.97 6.41 49.19
C MET A 47 -3.38 7.14 47.97
N THR A 48 -3.78 8.40 47.79
CA THR A 48 -3.34 9.27 46.68
C THR A 48 -2.42 10.38 47.18
N CYS A 49 -1.18 10.43 46.68
CA CYS A 49 -0.37 11.64 46.56
C CYS A 49 0.33 11.59 45.19
N ALA A 50 0.16 12.53 44.25
CA ALA A 50 0.39 13.97 44.31
C ALA A 50 1.85 14.39 43.99
N GLY A 51 2.20 14.25 42.70
CA GLY A 51 2.92 15.26 41.91
C GLY A 51 4.36 15.65 42.26
N GLN A 52 5.27 15.41 41.31
CA GLN A 52 6.22 16.45 40.90
C GLN A 52 6.61 16.27 39.43
N MET A 53 6.44 17.33 38.63
CA MET A 53 7.15 17.47 37.35
C MET A 53 8.54 18.04 37.63
N MET A 54 9.57 17.53 36.95
CA MET A 54 10.78 18.31 36.70
C MET A 54 11.01 18.37 35.19
N HIS A 55 11.00 19.60 34.65
CA HIS A 55 11.66 19.88 33.39
C HIS A 55 13.17 19.71 33.56
N VAL A 56 13.81 19.08 32.58
CA VAL A 56 15.24 19.27 32.31
C VAL A 56 15.37 19.58 30.83
N GLU A 57 15.60 20.85 30.49
CA GLU A 57 16.23 21.17 29.21
C GLU A 57 17.70 20.75 29.28
N ALA A 58 18.19 20.09 28.24
CA ALA A 58 19.61 19.84 28.04
C ALA A 58 19.98 20.22 26.61
N ARG A 59 20.39 21.47 26.43
CA ARG A 59 21.39 21.80 25.39
C ARG A 59 22.73 21.24 25.87
N GLU A 60 23.57 20.79 24.94
CA GLU A 60 24.93 21.29 24.68
C GLU A 60 25.65 20.31 23.72
N VAL A 61 26.10 20.76 22.54
CA VAL A 61 27.44 21.28 22.17
C VAL A 61 28.36 20.20 21.58
N PHE A 62 28.97 20.53 20.45
CA PHE A 62 30.04 19.73 19.83
C PHE A 62 31.38 19.94 20.57
N THR A 63 31.93 18.88 21.15
CA THR A 63 33.39 18.65 21.23
C THR A 63 33.67 17.17 20.99
N GLY A 64 34.81 16.84 20.38
CA GLY A 64 35.19 15.47 20.03
C GLY A 64 36.24 14.86 20.97
N GLU A 65 37.05 13.97 20.39
CA GLU A 65 38.23 13.27 20.95
C GLU A 65 38.01 11.96 21.73
N THR A 66 38.32 10.87 21.00
CA THR A 66 39.10 9.67 21.41
C THR A 66 38.74 8.85 22.67
N SER A 67 38.56 7.54 22.45
CA SER A 67 38.67 6.48 23.45
C SER A 67 40.13 6.22 23.91
N PRO A 68 40.33 5.51 25.04
CA PRO A 68 40.72 4.10 24.94
C PRO A 68 40.08 3.17 26.01
N CYS A 69 40.39 1.88 25.93
CA CYS A 69 39.81 0.78 26.73
C CYS A 69 40.54 0.51 28.06
N ASP A 70 39.88 -0.14 29.03
CA ASP A 70 40.43 -1.32 29.73
C ASP A 70 39.33 -2.20 30.40
N ASN A 71 39.74 -3.33 30.98
CA ASN A 71 38.93 -4.47 31.44
C ASN A 71 38.77 -4.53 32.97
N ARG A 72 37.72 -5.23 33.45
CA ARG A 72 37.78 -6.11 34.64
C ARG A 72 36.58 -7.06 34.76
N VAL A 73 36.72 -8.09 35.59
CA VAL A 73 35.83 -9.27 35.71
C VAL A 73 35.63 -9.60 37.21
N VAL A 74 34.63 -10.45 37.52
CA VAL A 74 34.23 -10.99 38.84
C VAL A 74 33.31 -10.05 39.64
N GLY A 75 32.18 -10.50 40.20
CA GLY A 75 31.55 -11.83 40.08
C GLY A 75 30.44 -12.06 41.14
N SER A 76 29.89 -13.29 41.20
CA SER A 76 28.72 -13.72 41.98
C SER A 76 27.40 -13.02 41.59
N GLY A 77 26.27 -13.72 41.70
CA GLY A 77 24.96 -13.22 41.28
C GLY A 77 23.84 -13.74 42.16
N ASP A 78 22.62 -13.30 41.88
CA ASP A 78 21.39 -13.86 42.45
C ASP A 78 20.25 -13.82 41.42
N CYS A 79 19.23 -14.67 41.57
CA CYS A 79 18.30 -15.01 40.51
C CYS A 79 16.96 -14.24 40.55
N THR A 80 16.95 -12.98 40.12
CA THR A 80 15.71 -12.20 39.86
C THR A 80 15.82 -11.28 38.65
N GLY A 81 14.98 -11.49 37.63
CA GLY A 81 14.91 -10.60 36.47
C GLY A 81 13.96 -11.11 35.38
N LEU A 82 13.04 -10.27 34.91
CA LEU A 82 12.12 -10.56 33.80
C LEU A 82 12.74 -10.20 32.43
N ASN A 83 12.13 -10.70 31.35
CA ASN A 83 12.48 -10.47 29.95
C ASN A 83 13.15 -9.11 29.64
N PRO A 84 14.34 -9.10 29.02
CA PRO A 84 14.66 -8.04 28.07
C PRO A 84 13.79 -8.23 26.81
N PHE A 85 13.22 -7.15 26.30
CA PHE A 85 12.56 -7.16 24.98
C PHE A 85 13.63 -7.29 23.89
N VAL A 86 13.51 -8.30 23.02
CA VAL A 86 14.39 -8.42 21.85
C VAL A 86 13.80 -7.62 20.70
N THR A 87 14.31 -6.40 20.51
CA THR A 87 14.19 -5.68 19.24
C THR A 87 15.34 -6.10 18.34
N GLU A 88 15.11 -7.05 17.43
CA GLU A 88 16.10 -7.43 16.42
C GLU A 88 16.13 -6.43 15.27
N THR A 89 17.25 -5.71 15.12
CA THR A 89 17.51 -4.84 13.97
C THR A 89 18.19 -5.66 12.88
N ALA A 90 17.46 -6.02 11.83
CA ALA A 90 18.05 -6.67 10.66
C ALA A 90 18.90 -5.67 9.85
N LEU A 91 20.17 -6.01 9.62
CA LEU A 91 21.06 -5.22 8.76
C LEU A 91 20.74 -5.48 7.29
N GLN A 92 20.16 -4.49 6.59
CA GLN A 92 20.07 -4.52 5.12
C GLN A 92 21.48 -4.48 4.50
N SER A 93 21.77 -5.43 3.62
CA SER A 93 23.07 -5.50 2.95
C SER A 93 23.11 -4.54 1.75
N VAL A 94 23.71 -3.36 1.95
CA VAL A 94 23.99 -2.39 0.87
C VAL A 94 25.11 -2.94 -0.03
N LEU A 95 24.76 -3.87 -0.91
CA LEU A 95 25.70 -4.53 -1.83
C LEU A 95 26.22 -3.54 -2.88
N ARG A 96 27.44 -3.04 -2.66
CA ARG A 96 28.23 -2.25 -3.62
C ARG A 96 29.34 -3.10 -4.25
N THR A 97 29.84 -2.64 -5.40
CA THR A 97 31.03 -3.19 -6.06
C THR A 97 32.30 -3.04 -5.17
N PRO A 98 33.35 -3.86 -5.39
CA PRO A 98 34.30 -4.22 -4.33
C PRO A 98 35.26 -3.15 -3.77
N GLU A 99 35.14 -1.87 -4.14
CA GLU A 99 36.20 -0.87 -3.97
C GLU A 99 36.04 0.09 -2.78
N SER A 100 34.95 0.01 -1.99
CA SER A 100 34.77 0.86 -0.80
C SER A 100 34.22 0.12 0.43
N GLY A 101 35.13 -0.32 1.30
CA GLY A 101 34.82 -1.08 2.52
C GLY A 101 34.28 -0.22 3.68
N CYS A 102 33.06 0.32 3.55
CA CYS A 102 32.36 1.02 4.63
C CYS A 102 31.13 0.23 5.11
N GLN A 103 31.21 -0.35 6.31
CA GLN A 103 30.02 -0.74 7.07
C GLN A 103 29.50 0.49 7.82
N GLY A 104 28.29 0.95 7.47
CA GLY A 104 27.62 2.03 8.20
C GLY A 104 27.03 1.50 9.51
N ALA A 105 27.44 2.08 10.63
CA ALA A 105 26.88 1.79 11.96
C ALA A 105 26.09 3.01 12.44
N ASP A 106 24.86 3.16 11.94
CA ASP A 106 23.94 4.23 12.29
C ASP A 106 22.70 3.70 13.03
N SER A 107 22.13 4.51 13.91
CA SER A 107 21.12 4.10 14.89
C SER A 107 19.71 4.01 14.32
N LEU A 108 19.35 2.83 13.79
CA LEU A 108 17.99 2.54 13.32
C LEU A 108 16.99 2.46 14.50
N GLN A 109 16.31 3.57 14.83
CA GLN A 109 15.20 3.56 15.78
C GLN A 109 13.93 2.96 15.15
N VAL A 110 13.77 1.66 15.31
CA VAL A 110 12.53 0.93 14.99
C VAL A 110 11.44 1.31 16.00
N PRO A 111 10.24 1.78 15.57
CA PRO A 111 9.16 2.11 16.50
C PRO A 111 8.57 0.84 17.16
N PRO A 112 8.06 0.93 18.40
CA PRO A 112 7.88 -0.23 19.30
C PRO A 112 6.61 -1.08 19.05
N HIS A 113 6.10 -1.14 17.82
CA HIS A 113 4.78 -1.74 17.52
C HIS A 113 4.83 -3.19 16.99
N TYR A 114 5.93 -3.91 17.21
CA TYR A 114 6.01 -5.36 16.95
C TYR A 114 5.63 -6.16 18.19
N VAL A 115 4.38 -6.64 18.24
CA VAL A 115 3.84 -7.41 19.39
C VAL A 115 4.19 -8.89 19.26
N TRP A 116 5.36 -9.27 19.80
CA TRP A 116 5.82 -10.66 19.82
C TRP A 116 5.16 -11.48 20.94
N SER A 117 4.46 -12.54 20.55
CA SER A 117 3.88 -13.55 21.45
C SER A 117 4.76 -14.81 21.46
N SER A 118 5.58 -14.99 22.50
CA SER A 118 6.44 -16.16 22.66
C SER A 118 5.62 -17.40 23.06
N SER A 119 5.11 -18.13 22.06
CA SER A 119 4.50 -19.44 22.25
C SER A 119 5.30 -20.53 21.55
N THR A 120 5.50 -21.68 22.20
CA THR A 120 6.35 -22.80 21.75
C THR A 120 5.70 -23.65 20.64
N CYS A 121 4.98 -23.01 19.74
CA CYS A 121 4.40 -23.60 18.53
C CYS A 121 4.49 -22.57 17.40
N THR A 122 5.48 -22.76 16.51
CA THR A 122 5.51 -22.16 15.18
C THR A 122 5.76 -23.29 14.20
N LYS A 123 4.84 -23.54 13.26
CA LYS A 123 4.97 -24.63 12.28
C LYS A 123 5.40 -24.15 10.89
N TYR A 124 5.13 -22.90 10.56
CA TYR A 124 5.47 -22.23 9.32
C TYR A 124 5.47 -20.71 9.54
N SER A 125 6.13 -19.98 8.65
CA SER A 125 6.18 -18.51 8.67
C SER A 125 5.52 -17.93 7.43
N LEU A 126 4.69 -16.91 7.62
CA LEU A 126 4.00 -16.20 6.55
C LEU A 126 4.68 -14.83 6.38
N LEU A 127 5.33 -14.63 5.24
CA LEU A 127 6.00 -13.37 4.91
C LEU A 127 5.15 -12.57 3.94
N GLN A 128 4.77 -11.34 4.31
CA GLN A 128 4.22 -10.38 3.36
C GLN A 128 5.34 -9.48 2.83
N ALA A 129 5.53 -9.50 1.51
CA ALA A 129 6.23 -8.43 0.83
C ALA A 129 5.29 -7.21 0.80
N ALA A 130 5.67 -6.13 1.49
CA ALA A 130 4.98 -4.85 1.32
C ALA A 130 5.38 -4.23 -0.02
N ASN A 131 4.51 -3.38 -0.55
CA ASN A 131 4.71 -2.61 -1.77
C ASN A 131 4.30 -1.16 -1.52
N ASP A 132 4.93 -0.22 -2.23
CA ASP A 132 4.43 1.15 -2.45
C ASP A 132 4.15 1.98 -1.17
N GLY A 133 4.66 1.53 -0.03
CA GLY A 133 4.46 2.11 1.30
C GLY A 133 3.46 1.42 2.22
N VAL A 134 2.79 0.34 1.79
CA VAL A 134 1.75 -0.36 2.59
C VAL A 134 2.15 -1.80 2.89
N ALA A 135 2.36 -2.09 4.18
CA ALA A 135 2.14 -3.43 4.71
C ALA A 135 0.65 -3.56 5.08
N LEU A 136 -0.05 -4.58 4.58
CA LEU A 136 -1.46 -4.77 4.94
C LEU A 136 -1.55 -5.17 6.42
N SER A 137 -2.27 -4.38 7.22
CA SER A 137 -2.47 -4.64 8.65
C SER A 137 -3.54 -5.69 8.94
N ASP A 138 -4.38 -6.01 7.97
CA ASP A 138 -5.58 -6.83 8.17
C ASP A 138 -5.35 -8.34 8.04
N PRO A 139 -6.03 -9.16 8.88
CA PRO A 139 -5.76 -10.59 8.99
C PRO A 139 -6.44 -11.43 7.90
N VAL A 140 -5.83 -11.51 6.71
CA VAL A 140 -6.31 -12.31 5.55
C VAL A 140 -6.62 -13.77 5.92
N TYR A 141 -5.67 -14.46 6.55
CA TYR A 141 -5.77 -15.87 6.91
C TYR A 141 -5.87 -16.06 8.44
N PRO A 142 -7.07 -15.99 9.03
CA PRO A 142 -7.31 -16.39 10.41
C PRO A 142 -7.11 -17.91 10.59
N VAL A 143 -6.47 -18.30 11.70
CA VAL A 143 -6.21 -19.70 12.05
C VAL A 143 -7.49 -20.33 12.61
N TYR A 144 -8.41 -20.74 11.73
CA TYR A 144 -9.60 -21.48 12.10
C TYR A 144 -9.36 -23.01 12.19
N PRO A 145 -10.09 -23.72 13.07
CA PRO A 145 -9.87 -25.15 13.30
C PRO A 145 -10.48 -25.99 12.17
N VAL A 146 -9.63 -26.66 11.39
CA VAL A 146 -10.05 -27.66 10.41
C VAL A 146 -10.30 -28.99 11.14
N TYR A 147 -11.59 -29.33 11.27
CA TYR A 147 -12.17 -30.44 12.06
C TYR A 147 -12.03 -30.36 13.60
N PRO A 148 -13.04 -30.85 14.35
CA PRO A 148 -13.01 -30.91 15.81
C PRO A 148 -12.07 -32.03 16.29
N GLY A 149 -10.79 -31.70 16.53
CA GLY A 149 -9.86 -32.61 17.19
C GLY A 149 -8.37 -32.35 16.96
N HIS A 150 -7.98 -31.53 15.98
CA HIS A 150 -6.57 -31.32 15.62
C HIS A 150 -6.06 -29.90 15.94
N CYS A 151 -4.75 -29.79 16.15
CA CYS A 151 -4.09 -28.62 16.74
C CYS A 151 -4.21 -27.35 15.87
N ARG A 152 -4.21 -26.18 16.53
CA ARG A 152 -4.04 -24.87 15.88
C ARG A 152 -2.80 -24.87 14.98
N CYS A 153 -2.94 -24.33 13.78
CA CYS A 153 -1.80 -24.03 12.92
C CYS A 153 -1.19 -22.68 13.32
N CYS A 154 -0.25 -22.71 14.28
CA CYS A 154 0.42 -21.49 14.72
C CYS A 154 1.53 -21.09 13.74
N CYS A 155 1.45 -19.86 13.24
CA CYS A 155 2.40 -19.24 12.32
C CYS A 155 3.00 -17.97 12.91
N SER A 156 4.24 -17.62 12.55
CA SER A 156 4.67 -16.22 12.61
C SER A 156 4.04 -15.45 11.44
N ARG A 157 3.89 -14.14 11.61
CA ARG A 157 3.37 -13.21 10.61
C ARG A 157 4.31 -12.03 10.56
N ASP A 158 5.02 -11.91 9.45
CA ASP A 158 6.14 -11.00 9.31
C ASP A 158 5.92 -10.17 8.04
N ALA A 159 5.65 -8.88 8.19
CA ALA A 159 5.41 -7.96 7.08
C ALA A 159 6.61 -7.03 6.91
N VAL A 160 7.17 -6.97 5.70
CA VAL A 160 8.48 -6.34 5.46
C VAL A 160 8.32 -5.11 4.58
N ALA A 161 8.63 -3.93 5.13
CA ALA A 161 8.66 -2.68 4.39
C ALA A 161 9.85 -2.63 3.41
N GLU A 162 9.54 -2.59 2.11
CA GLU A 162 10.51 -2.50 1.01
C GLU A 162 11.44 -1.29 1.14
N ARG A 163 12.69 -1.44 0.67
CA ARG A 163 13.67 -0.34 0.61
C ARG A 163 13.12 0.87 -0.14
N TYR A 164 13.49 2.07 0.30
CA TYR A 164 13.04 3.39 -0.21
C TYR A 164 11.57 3.74 0.09
N TYR A 165 10.77 2.82 0.66
CA TYR A 165 9.38 3.10 1.04
C TYR A 165 9.21 3.33 2.54
N GLY A 166 8.30 4.24 2.90
CA GLY A 166 7.92 4.53 4.29
C GLY A 166 9.08 4.98 5.17
N LYS A 167 9.62 4.05 5.99
CA LYS A 167 10.75 4.28 6.90
C LYS A 167 12.00 3.46 6.54
N SER A 168 11.93 2.57 5.55
CA SER A 168 13.04 1.73 5.10
C SER A 168 13.97 2.48 4.14
N LEU A 169 14.42 3.68 4.53
CA LEU A 169 15.21 4.60 3.70
C LEU A 169 16.72 4.36 3.89
N PRO A 170 17.45 3.72 2.96
CA PRO A 170 18.83 3.27 3.22
C PRO A 170 19.85 4.40 3.46
N PHE A 171 19.49 5.64 3.10
CA PHE A 171 20.29 6.84 3.32
C PHE A 171 19.46 8.00 3.94
N GLY A 172 18.36 7.67 4.62
CA GLY A 172 17.38 8.67 5.10
C GLY A 172 16.86 9.54 3.96
N ASP A 173 16.72 10.85 4.20
CA ASP A 173 16.25 11.82 3.21
C ASP A 173 17.08 11.83 1.91
N LYS A 174 18.37 11.44 1.97
CA LYS A 174 19.26 11.39 0.79
C LYS A 174 18.96 10.21 -0.14
N SER A 175 18.09 9.28 0.25
CA SER A 175 17.75 8.10 -0.56
C SER A 175 17.24 8.49 -1.95
N PHE A 176 16.50 9.59 -2.06
CA PHE A 176 15.93 10.09 -3.34
C PHE A 176 16.87 10.98 -4.16
N THR A 177 18.18 10.95 -3.89
CA THR A 177 19.19 11.74 -4.62
C THR A 177 20.27 10.86 -5.25
N ASP A 178 20.88 11.31 -6.34
CA ASP A 178 22.03 10.62 -6.93
C ASP A 178 23.26 10.61 -6.00
N PRO A 179 24.07 9.53 -6.01
CA PRO A 179 23.87 8.26 -6.71
C PRO A 179 23.05 7.23 -5.90
N PHE A 180 22.42 7.66 -4.79
CA PHE A 180 21.80 6.80 -3.80
C PHE A 180 20.51 6.15 -4.30
N ILE A 181 19.70 6.85 -5.09
CA ILE A 181 18.44 6.30 -5.64
C ILE A 181 18.68 5.06 -6.52
N GLY A 182 19.85 4.96 -7.17
CA GLY A 182 20.24 3.83 -8.02
C GLY A 182 20.45 2.47 -7.33
N LEU A 183 20.14 2.32 -6.04
CA LEU A 183 20.02 1.01 -5.37
C LEU A 183 18.56 0.59 -5.13
N LEU A 184 17.58 1.38 -5.59
CA LEU A 184 16.18 0.97 -5.71
C LEU A 184 16.02 0.19 -7.03
N THR A 185 16.02 -1.13 -6.94
CA THR A 185 15.80 -2.10 -8.03
C THR A 185 15.12 -3.33 -7.48
N VAL A 186 14.40 -4.06 -8.34
CA VAL A 186 13.60 -5.23 -7.94
C VAL A 186 14.50 -6.34 -7.38
N GLU A 187 15.64 -6.64 -8.03
CA GLU A 187 16.61 -7.62 -7.53
C GLU A 187 17.15 -7.29 -6.13
N GLN A 188 17.34 -6.01 -5.82
CA GLN A 188 17.84 -5.58 -4.51
C GLN A 188 16.78 -5.72 -3.41
N ALA A 189 15.50 -5.45 -3.70
CA ALA A 189 14.41 -5.70 -2.76
C ALA A 189 14.25 -7.22 -2.47
N LEU A 190 14.32 -8.05 -3.51
CA LEU A 190 14.30 -9.51 -3.36
C LEU A 190 15.51 -10.03 -2.56
N ALA A 191 16.69 -9.42 -2.74
CA ALA A 191 17.88 -9.76 -1.96
C ALA A 191 17.73 -9.40 -0.46
N ASP A 192 17.14 -8.25 -0.13
CA ASP A 192 16.84 -7.89 1.27
C ASP A 192 15.89 -8.93 1.91
N TYR A 193 14.83 -9.32 1.21
CA TYR A 193 13.91 -10.36 1.69
C TYR A 193 14.62 -11.71 1.87
N ALA A 194 15.46 -12.13 0.93
CA ALA A 194 16.23 -13.37 1.03
C ALA A 194 17.18 -13.38 2.25
N VAL A 195 17.88 -12.27 2.51
CA VAL A 195 18.74 -12.08 3.68
C VAL A 195 17.92 -12.07 4.97
N LEU A 196 16.82 -11.32 5.02
CA LEU A 196 15.96 -11.21 6.19
C LEU A 196 15.34 -12.57 6.58
N ILE A 197 14.76 -13.31 5.63
CA ILE A 197 14.20 -14.65 5.90
C ILE A 197 15.29 -15.57 6.46
N THR A 198 16.50 -15.53 5.88
CA THR A 198 17.62 -16.37 6.33
C THR A 198 18.07 -15.99 7.74
N SER A 199 18.10 -14.70 8.07
CA SER A 199 18.42 -14.21 9.41
C SER A 199 17.36 -14.62 10.43
N LEU A 200 16.07 -14.42 10.12
CA LEU A 200 14.95 -14.81 11.00
C LEU A 200 14.91 -16.32 11.24
N LYS A 201 15.15 -17.15 10.21
CA LYS A 201 15.28 -18.60 10.38
C LYS A 201 16.46 -18.98 11.29
N SER A 202 17.50 -18.16 11.35
CA SER A 202 18.63 -18.35 12.26
C SER A 202 18.29 -17.93 13.70
N SER A 203 17.82 -16.70 13.92
CA SER A 203 17.54 -16.17 15.28
C SER A 203 16.38 -16.88 15.97
N LEU A 204 15.36 -17.29 15.22
CA LEU A 204 14.23 -18.07 15.74
C LEU A 204 14.49 -19.59 15.82
N ASN A 205 15.70 -20.06 15.48
CA ASN A 205 16.06 -21.47 15.36
C ASN A 205 15.06 -22.28 14.49
N ALA A 206 14.62 -21.66 13.39
CA ALA A 206 13.54 -22.08 12.51
C ALA A 206 14.06 -22.54 11.13
N SER A 207 15.25 -23.14 11.08
CA SER A 207 15.96 -23.49 9.83
C SER A 207 15.20 -24.44 8.91
N SER A 208 14.44 -25.40 9.47
CA SER A 208 13.61 -26.36 8.73
C SER A 208 12.19 -25.86 8.41
N VAL A 209 11.84 -24.64 8.82
CA VAL A 209 10.47 -24.12 8.74
C VAL A 209 10.16 -23.63 7.30
N PRO A 210 9.06 -24.09 6.67
CA PRO A 210 8.66 -23.61 5.35
C PRO A 210 8.15 -22.16 5.42
N VAL A 211 8.42 -21.42 4.35
CA VAL A 211 8.05 -20.00 4.20
C VAL A 211 7.18 -19.85 2.98
N ILE A 212 6.00 -19.26 3.16
CA ILE A 212 5.13 -18.85 2.06
C ILE A 212 5.19 -17.33 1.94
N CYS A 213 5.45 -16.83 0.73
CA CYS A 213 5.37 -15.40 0.43
C CYS A 213 3.95 -15.01 0.01
N PHE A 214 3.56 -13.80 0.37
CA PHE A 214 2.30 -13.16 -0.02
C PHE A 214 2.58 -11.74 -0.49
N GLY A 215 1.81 -11.28 -1.47
CA GLY A 215 1.72 -9.87 -1.81
C GLY A 215 0.60 -9.61 -2.81
N GLY A 216 0.07 -8.38 -2.78
CA GLY A 216 -0.86 -7.85 -3.78
C GLY A 216 -0.13 -6.94 -4.75
N SER A 217 -0.63 -6.78 -5.98
CA SER A 217 -0.09 -5.81 -6.94
C SER A 217 1.41 -6.04 -7.24
N TYR A 218 2.24 -4.99 -7.26
CA TYR A 218 3.70 -5.08 -7.30
C TYR A 218 4.28 -5.97 -6.17
N GLY A 219 3.70 -5.96 -4.97
CA GLY A 219 4.06 -6.90 -3.90
C GLY A 219 3.80 -8.36 -4.27
N GLY A 220 2.75 -8.63 -5.05
CA GLY A 220 2.46 -9.95 -5.62
C GLY A 220 3.47 -10.35 -6.70
N MET A 221 3.96 -9.39 -7.48
CA MET A 221 5.08 -9.61 -8.41
C MET A 221 6.34 -9.97 -7.65
N LEU A 222 6.69 -9.23 -6.58
CA LEU A 222 7.79 -9.56 -5.67
C LEU A 222 7.62 -10.94 -5.03
N SER A 223 6.41 -11.32 -4.62
CA SER A 223 6.12 -12.65 -4.05
C SER A 223 6.39 -13.78 -5.06
N ALA A 224 5.93 -13.63 -6.31
CA ALA A 224 6.24 -14.58 -7.38
C ALA A 224 7.75 -14.62 -7.68
N TYR A 225 8.41 -13.46 -7.76
CA TYR A 225 9.84 -13.37 -8.08
C TYR A 225 10.73 -13.92 -6.95
N MET A 226 10.31 -13.82 -5.69
CA MET A 226 10.95 -14.52 -4.57
C MET A 226 10.94 -16.04 -4.77
N ARG A 227 9.81 -16.62 -5.21
CA ARG A 227 9.73 -18.06 -5.54
C ARG A 227 10.49 -18.42 -6.82
N PHE A 228 10.59 -17.52 -7.80
CA PHE A 228 11.42 -17.71 -9.00
C PHE A 228 12.93 -17.75 -8.67
N LYS A 229 13.41 -16.81 -7.86
CA LYS A 229 14.85 -16.55 -7.63
C LYS A 229 15.41 -17.29 -6.41
N TYR A 230 14.60 -17.51 -5.38
CA TYR A 230 15.01 -18.12 -4.11
C TYR A 230 14.12 -19.32 -3.70
N PRO A 231 13.89 -20.33 -4.58
CA PRO A 231 13.07 -21.50 -4.27
C PRO A 231 13.68 -22.41 -3.18
N ASN A 232 14.93 -22.17 -2.80
CA ASN A 232 15.62 -22.77 -1.65
C ASN A 232 15.32 -22.09 -0.30
N ILE A 233 14.72 -20.89 -0.31
CA ILE A 233 14.34 -20.11 0.87
C ILE A 233 12.82 -20.13 1.05
N VAL A 234 12.09 -19.91 -0.06
CA VAL A 234 10.63 -19.76 -0.14
C VAL A 234 10.00 -21.02 -0.76
N THR A 235 9.09 -21.65 -0.02
CA THR A 235 8.45 -22.94 -0.35
C THR A 235 7.31 -22.78 -1.37
N GLY A 236 6.62 -21.65 -1.35
CA GLY A 236 5.56 -21.28 -2.30
C GLY A 236 5.13 -19.82 -2.17
N SER A 237 4.23 -19.36 -3.05
CA SER A 237 3.78 -17.96 -3.11
C SER A 237 2.29 -17.82 -3.44
N ILE A 238 1.61 -16.88 -2.79
CA ILE A 238 0.37 -16.27 -3.29
C ILE A 238 0.72 -14.92 -3.90
N ALA A 239 0.52 -14.78 -5.21
CA ALA A 239 0.83 -13.59 -6.00
C ALA A 239 -0.47 -12.96 -6.50
N ALA A 240 -1.12 -12.18 -5.64
CA ALA A 240 -2.47 -11.67 -5.87
C ALA A 240 -2.47 -10.42 -6.74
N SER A 241 -3.29 -10.42 -7.78
CA SER A 241 -3.45 -9.33 -8.75
C SER A 241 -2.11 -8.79 -9.25
N ALA A 242 -1.21 -9.73 -9.57
CA ALA A 242 0.20 -9.47 -9.84
C ALA A 242 0.44 -9.42 -11.37
N PRO A 243 0.63 -8.23 -11.98
CA PRO A 243 0.73 -8.08 -13.43
C PRO A 243 2.12 -8.48 -13.98
N ILE A 244 2.59 -9.69 -13.67
CA ILE A 244 3.95 -10.13 -14.06
C ILE A 244 4.15 -10.29 -15.57
N TYR A 245 3.08 -10.52 -16.35
CA TYR A 245 3.15 -10.60 -17.81
C TYR A 245 3.15 -9.22 -18.48
N MET A 246 2.71 -8.16 -17.79
CA MET A 246 2.88 -6.78 -18.25
C MET A 246 4.35 -6.43 -18.44
N LEU A 247 5.25 -6.91 -17.57
CA LEU A 247 6.68 -6.63 -17.69
C LEU A 247 7.38 -7.35 -18.85
N ASP A 248 6.68 -8.21 -19.59
CA ASP A 248 7.15 -8.71 -20.88
C ASP A 248 6.93 -7.62 -21.96
N PRO A 249 7.96 -7.14 -22.67
CA PRO A 249 7.81 -6.09 -23.67
C PRO A 249 7.07 -6.56 -24.93
N SER A 250 6.80 -7.87 -25.07
CA SER A 250 6.01 -8.44 -26.18
C SER A 250 4.51 -8.55 -25.89
N THR A 251 4.06 -8.36 -24.65
CA THR A 251 2.62 -8.30 -24.32
C THR A 251 2.03 -6.93 -24.61
N ASP A 252 0.72 -6.88 -24.84
CA ASP A 252 -0.03 -5.64 -24.98
C ASP A 252 0.12 -4.74 -23.74
N LYS A 253 -0.05 -3.44 -23.95
CA LYS A 253 0.00 -2.37 -22.94
C LYS A 253 -1.23 -1.47 -23.00
N SER A 254 -2.09 -1.61 -24.01
CA SER A 254 -3.35 -0.87 -24.14
C SER A 254 -4.50 -1.44 -23.29
N PHE A 255 -4.33 -2.64 -22.74
CA PHE A 255 -5.37 -3.35 -21.97
C PHE A 255 -5.99 -2.56 -20.81
N PHE A 256 -5.21 -1.74 -20.09
CA PHE A 256 -5.59 -1.26 -18.75
C PHE A 256 -6.84 -0.37 -18.76
N PHE A 257 -6.82 0.73 -19.53
CA PHE A 257 -7.96 1.66 -19.58
C PHE A 257 -9.20 1.07 -20.30
N ASN A 258 -9.02 0.01 -21.09
CA ASN A 258 -10.13 -0.79 -21.61
C ASN A 258 -10.79 -1.61 -20.48
N HIS A 259 -10.02 -2.21 -19.56
CA HIS A 259 -10.59 -2.90 -18.40
C HIS A 259 -11.31 -1.93 -17.44
N VAL A 260 -10.72 -0.76 -17.14
CA VAL A 260 -11.42 0.34 -16.43
C VAL A 260 -12.72 0.75 -17.14
N THR A 261 -12.83 0.52 -18.46
CA THR A 261 -14.08 0.76 -19.20
C THR A 261 -15.06 -0.42 -19.08
N TYR A 262 -14.59 -1.66 -19.06
CA TYR A 262 -15.42 -2.85 -18.84
C TYR A 262 -16.12 -2.83 -17.46
N ASP A 263 -15.42 -2.41 -16.40
CA ASP A 263 -16.01 -2.33 -15.05
C ASP A 263 -17.24 -1.41 -15.02
N PHE A 264 -17.19 -0.30 -15.77
CA PHE A 264 -18.31 0.65 -15.91
C PHE A 264 -19.39 0.16 -16.89
N LEU A 265 -19.07 -0.72 -17.85
CA LEU A 265 -20.05 -1.38 -18.72
C LEU A 265 -20.86 -2.44 -17.97
N GLU A 266 -20.24 -3.24 -17.10
CA GLU A 266 -20.92 -4.24 -16.26
C GLU A 266 -21.96 -3.58 -15.31
N VAL A 267 -21.77 -2.30 -14.96
CA VAL A 267 -22.82 -1.49 -14.32
C VAL A 267 -23.86 -0.99 -15.34
N SER A 268 -23.44 -0.29 -16.41
CA SER A 268 -24.35 0.10 -17.51
C SER A 268 -23.65 0.65 -18.75
N ASP A 269 -24.04 0.17 -19.94
CA ASP A 269 -23.77 0.81 -21.25
C ASP A 269 -24.04 2.33 -21.24
N ASN A 270 -25.14 2.75 -20.60
CA ASN A 270 -25.52 4.16 -20.52
C ASN A 270 -24.54 4.98 -19.68
N CYS A 271 -23.88 4.37 -18.69
CA CYS A 271 -22.91 5.07 -17.85
C CYS A 271 -21.68 5.45 -18.67
N VAL A 272 -21.12 4.49 -19.42
CA VAL A 272 -20.00 4.74 -20.34
C VAL A 272 -20.37 5.73 -21.45
N ALA A 273 -21.60 5.66 -21.98
CA ALA A 273 -22.10 6.66 -22.93
C ALA A 273 -22.17 8.07 -22.31
N SER A 274 -22.66 8.20 -21.07
CA SER A 274 -22.69 9.48 -20.34
C SER A 274 -21.29 9.99 -20.00
N ILE A 275 -20.34 9.13 -19.66
CA ILE A 275 -18.94 9.50 -19.40
C ILE A 275 -18.31 10.08 -20.67
N LYS A 276 -18.45 9.41 -21.83
CA LYS A 276 -17.98 9.92 -23.13
C LYS A 276 -18.63 11.26 -23.48
N ALA A 277 -19.94 11.41 -23.28
CA ALA A 277 -20.66 12.66 -23.52
C ALA A 277 -20.22 13.80 -22.59
N GLY A 278 -19.83 13.49 -21.34
CA GLY A 278 -19.24 14.46 -20.40
C GLY A 278 -17.86 14.94 -20.85
N PHE A 279 -16.97 14.03 -21.25
CA PHE A 279 -15.66 14.41 -21.81
C PHE A 279 -15.80 15.26 -23.09
N GLU A 280 -16.72 14.90 -23.99
CA GLU A 280 -17.05 15.73 -25.14
C GLU A 280 -17.55 17.14 -24.76
N ALA A 281 -18.32 17.26 -23.66
CA ALA A 281 -18.79 18.56 -23.17
C ALA A 281 -17.65 19.39 -22.57
N MET A 282 -16.70 18.74 -21.87
CA MET A 282 -15.49 19.38 -21.36
C MET A 282 -14.61 19.92 -22.50
N ASP A 283 -14.41 19.15 -23.57
CA ASP A 283 -13.62 19.59 -24.74
C ASP A 283 -14.24 20.82 -25.40
N LYS A 284 -15.58 20.85 -25.54
CA LYS A 284 -16.32 21.99 -26.10
C LYS A 284 -16.19 23.24 -25.22
N LEU A 285 -16.14 23.10 -23.89
CA LEU A 285 -15.87 24.20 -22.97
C LEU A 285 -14.41 24.67 -23.02
N ALA A 286 -13.42 23.77 -23.03
CA ALA A 286 -12.01 24.15 -23.15
C ALA A 286 -11.72 24.89 -24.46
N GLN A 287 -12.34 24.46 -25.57
CA GLN A 287 -12.24 25.11 -26.88
C GLN A 287 -12.94 26.48 -26.95
N ALA A 288 -13.90 26.76 -26.05
CA ALA A 288 -14.52 28.10 -25.91
C ALA A 288 -13.61 29.12 -25.22
N GLY A 289 -12.39 28.74 -24.82
CA GLY A 289 -11.38 29.64 -24.27
C GLY A 289 -11.68 30.08 -22.83
N PRO A 290 -11.22 31.27 -22.39
CA PRO A 290 -11.22 31.68 -20.98
C PRO A 290 -12.58 31.62 -20.26
N GLN A 291 -13.69 31.81 -20.98
CA GLN A 291 -15.03 31.69 -20.39
C GLN A 291 -15.39 30.23 -20.10
N GLY A 292 -15.15 29.31 -21.03
CA GLY A 292 -15.42 27.88 -20.81
C GLY A 292 -14.44 27.22 -19.84
N LEU A 293 -13.18 27.68 -19.79
CA LEU A 293 -12.22 27.30 -18.76
C LEU A 293 -12.66 27.79 -17.35
N ALA A 294 -13.26 28.96 -17.25
CA ALA A 294 -13.87 29.44 -16.01
C ALA A 294 -15.14 28.63 -15.62
N THR A 295 -15.96 28.22 -16.60
CA THR A 295 -17.07 27.27 -16.38
C THR A 295 -16.56 25.94 -15.84
N LEU A 296 -15.56 25.32 -16.49
CA LEU A 296 -14.92 24.08 -16.01
C LEU A 296 -14.36 24.22 -14.59
N THR A 297 -13.67 25.33 -14.32
CA THR A 297 -13.14 25.67 -12.98
C THR A 297 -14.26 25.69 -11.93
N SER A 298 -15.40 26.30 -12.25
CA SER A 298 -16.55 26.42 -11.34
C SER A 298 -17.31 25.11 -11.18
N ASP A 299 -17.47 24.33 -12.25
CA ASP A 299 -18.29 23.13 -12.28
C ASP A 299 -17.59 21.93 -11.62
N PHE A 300 -16.26 21.87 -11.72
CA PHE A 300 -15.43 20.96 -10.93
C PHE A 300 -15.07 21.52 -9.54
N GLN A 301 -15.47 22.76 -9.18
CA GLN A 301 -15.12 23.39 -7.91
C GLN A 301 -13.59 23.37 -7.63
N LEU A 302 -12.78 23.78 -8.62
CA LEU A 302 -11.32 23.73 -8.51
C LEU A 302 -10.77 24.84 -7.60
N CYS A 303 -9.77 24.52 -6.78
CA CYS A 303 -9.10 25.50 -5.90
C CYS A 303 -8.28 26.55 -6.66
N SER A 304 -7.89 26.26 -7.90
CA SER A 304 -7.17 27.16 -8.81
C SER A 304 -7.82 27.17 -10.19
N PRO A 305 -7.87 28.31 -10.90
CA PRO A 305 -8.38 28.35 -12.27
C PRO A 305 -7.54 27.54 -13.26
N LEU A 306 -8.20 26.92 -14.23
CA LEU A 306 -7.52 26.40 -15.43
C LEU A 306 -6.90 27.59 -16.20
N ALA A 307 -5.59 27.53 -16.44
CA ALA A 307 -4.83 28.61 -17.06
C ALA A 307 -4.96 28.62 -18.60
N ASP A 308 -5.20 27.47 -19.20
CA ASP A 308 -5.16 27.22 -20.63
C ASP A 308 -6.03 26.00 -21.03
N SER A 309 -6.29 25.85 -22.33
CA SER A 309 -6.93 24.67 -22.92
C SER A 309 -5.93 23.59 -23.36
N GLY A 310 -4.71 23.65 -22.83
CA GLY A 310 -3.60 22.76 -23.17
C GLY A 310 -3.11 22.01 -21.92
N PRO A 311 -1.89 22.30 -21.39
CA PRO A 311 -1.36 21.64 -20.19
C PRO A 311 -2.31 21.55 -19.00
N SER A 312 -2.96 22.65 -18.59
CA SER A 312 -3.81 22.67 -17.39
C SER A 312 -5.14 21.92 -17.60
N TYR A 313 -5.72 22.00 -18.79
CA TYR A 313 -6.89 21.20 -19.16
C TYR A 313 -6.56 19.70 -19.27
N ARG A 314 -5.43 19.35 -19.92
CA ARG A 314 -4.92 17.96 -19.94
C ARG A 314 -4.74 17.41 -18.53
N HIS A 315 -4.22 18.21 -17.61
CA HIS A 315 -3.98 17.78 -16.24
C HIS A 315 -5.30 17.46 -15.50
N LEU A 316 -6.35 18.25 -15.69
CA LEU A 316 -7.71 17.92 -15.21
C LEU A 316 -8.23 16.60 -15.79
N LEU A 317 -8.00 16.32 -17.07
CA LEU A 317 -8.39 15.05 -17.70
C LEU A 317 -7.63 13.84 -17.13
N LEU A 318 -6.37 14.00 -16.74
CA LEU A 318 -5.56 12.95 -16.11
C LEU A 318 -5.96 12.69 -14.66
N TRP A 319 -6.17 13.75 -13.87
CA TRP A 319 -6.75 13.67 -12.52
C TRP A 319 -8.10 12.94 -12.54
N LEU A 320 -8.97 13.29 -13.49
CA LEU A 320 -10.27 12.64 -13.66
C LEU A 320 -10.12 11.16 -14.06
N ARG A 321 -9.19 10.82 -14.97
CA ARG A 321 -8.88 9.42 -15.33
C ARG A 321 -8.32 8.64 -14.12
N ASN A 322 -7.51 9.26 -13.26
CA ASN A 322 -7.02 8.64 -12.03
C ASN A 322 -8.15 8.36 -11.03
N ALA A 323 -9.13 9.26 -10.89
CA ALA A 323 -10.32 8.98 -10.09
C ALA A 323 -11.06 7.72 -10.59
N PHE A 324 -11.42 7.67 -11.88
CA PHE A 324 -12.06 6.47 -12.48
C PHE A 324 -11.22 5.20 -12.34
N THR A 325 -9.89 5.31 -12.43
CA THR A 325 -8.95 4.19 -12.24
C THR A 325 -9.00 3.64 -10.80
N ASN A 326 -8.97 4.52 -9.79
CA ASN A 326 -9.05 4.10 -8.39
C ASN A 326 -10.44 3.58 -8.01
N LEU A 327 -11.51 4.16 -8.56
CA LEU A 327 -12.87 3.67 -8.35
C LEU A 327 -13.01 2.22 -8.86
N ALA A 328 -12.43 1.89 -10.02
CA ALA A 328 -12.38 0.52 -10.54
C ALA A 328 -11.50 -0.42 -9.67
N MET A 329 -10.24 -0.05 -9.43
CA MET A 329 -9.32 -0.84 -8.59
C MET A 329 -9.86 -1.13 -7.19
N PHE A 330 -10.72 -0.25 -6.66
CA PHE A 330 -11.34 -0.38 -5.35
C PHE A 330 -12.84 -0.70 -5.40
N ASP A 331 -13.37 -1.34 -6.46
CA ASP A 331 -14.79 -1.75 -6.54
C ASP A 331 -15.14 -2.93 -5.61
N TYR A 332 -14.97 -2.68 -4.32
CA TYR A 332 -15.21 -3.63 -3.25
C TYR A 332 -16.68 -3.61 -2.81
N PRO A 333 -17.24 -4.74 -2.37
CA PRO A 333 -18.64 -4.87 -1.95
C PRO A 333 -18.96 -4.27 -0.57
N TYR A 334 -18.00 -3.56 0.02
CA TYR A 334 -18.09 -2.87 1.31
C TYR A 334 -17.18 -1.63 1.31
N PRO A 335 -17.48 -0.61 2.13
CA PRO A 335 -16.65 0.59 2.19
C PRO A 335 -15.23 0.26 2.67
N VAL A 336 -14.25 0.99 2.13
CA VAL A 336 -12.84 0.86 2.53
C VAL A 336 -12.24 2.22 2.87
N ASP A 337 -11.40 2.24 3.90
CA ASP A 337 -10.38 3.27 4.07
C ASP A 337 -9.07 2.64 3.56
N PHE A 338 -8.51 3.20 2.49
CA PHE A 338 -7.28 2.70 1.88
C PHE A 338 -6.40 3.88 1.48
N LEU A 339 -5.16 3.92 1.97
CA LEU A 339 -4.24 5.06 1.84
C LEU A 339 -4.82 6.40 2.36
N GLY A 340 -5.88 6.39 3.17
CA GLY A 340 -6.60 7.57 3.64
C GLY A 340 -7.76 8.02 2.74
N PHE A 341 -7.93 7.40 1.56
CA PHE A 341 -9.09 7.58 0.70
C PHE A 341 -10.26 6.73 1.22
N LYS A 342 -11.42 7.34 1.39
CA LYS A 342 -12.62 6.72 1.97
C LYS A 342 -13.63 6.41 0.88
N VAL A 343 -13.49 5.22 0.31
CA VAL A 343 -14.27 4.77 -0.84
C VAL A 343 -15.51 4.01 -0.34
N PRO A 344 -16.72 4.27 -0.87
CA PRO A 344 -17.94 3.55 -0.48
C PRO A 344 -17.93 2.09 -0.95
N ALA A 345 -18.99 1.34 -0.64
CA ALA A 345 -19.23 0.05 -1.29
C ALA A 345 -19.68 0.27 -2.75
N PHE A 346 -19.21 -0.57 -3.68
CA PHE A 346 -19.49 -0.50 -5.11
C PHE A 346 -19.27 0.92 -5.72
N PRO A 347 -18.08 1.52 -5.55
CA PRO A 347 -17.76 2.86 -6.04
C PRO A 347 -17.96 3.07 -7.54
N VAL A 348 -17.76 2.06 -8.39
CA VAL A 348 -18.05 2.16 -9.84
C VAL A 348 -19.54 2.41 -10.05
N LYS A 349 -20.39 1.66 -9.33
CA LYS A 349 -21.83 1.88 -9.34
C LYS A 349 -22.19 3.25 -8.76
N ALA A 350 -21.57 3.67 -7.66
CA ALA A 350 -21.81 4.97 -7.04
C ALA A 350 -21.45 6.13 -7.99
N ALA A 351 -20.39 6.00 -8.78
CA ALA A 351 -20.00 6.97 -9.82
C ALA A 351 -21.02 7.03 -10.95
N CYS A 352 -21.51 5.89 -11.44
CA CYS A 352 -22.60 5.85 -12.42
C CYS A 352 -23.90 6.48 -11.86
N ASP A 353 -24.27 6.19 -10.61
CA ASP A 353 -25.41 6.83 -9.94
C ASP A 353 -25.21 8.36 -9.85
N ALA A 354 -24.01 8.84 -9.50
CA ALA A 354 -23.71 10.27 -9.42
C ALA A 354 -23.82 10.97 -10.79
N ILE A 355 -23.35 10.32 -11.85
CA ILE A 355 -23.46 10.81 -13.24
C ILE A 355 -24.93 10.88 -13.67
N PHE A 356 -25.72 9.82 -13.45
CA PHE A 356 -27.14 9.77 -13.83
C PHE A 356 -28.03 10.74 -13.04
N ASN A 357 -27.65 11.08 -11.81
CA ASN A 357 -28.38 12.07 -10.99
C ASN A 357 -28.07 13.53 -11.39
N SER A 358 -27.07 13.78 -12.23
CA SER A 358 -26.77 15.12 -12.73
C SER A 358 -27.48 15.42 -14.05
N SER A 359 -28.19 16.55 -14.13
CA SER A 359 -28.72 17.08 -15.40
C SER A 359 -27.65 17.75 -16.28
N ASP A 360 -26.43 17.87 -15.77
CA ASP A 360 -25.27 18.47 -16.41
C ASP A 360 -24.14 17.41 -16.46
N PRO A 361 -23.69 17.00 -17.65
CA PRO A 361 -22.75 15.88 -17.77
C PRO A 361 -21.34 16.24 -17.27
N VAL A 362 -20.97 17.52 -17.25
CA VAL A 362 -19.68 17.98 -16.70
C VAL A 362 -19.71 17.89 -15.18
N LYS A 363 -20.82 18.33 -14.56
CA LYS A 363 -21.03 18.18 -13.10
C LYS A 363 -21.21 16.72 -12.67
N GLY A 364 -21.73 15.87 -13.54
CA GLY A 364 -21.78 14.42 -13.32
C GLY A 364 -20.38 13.80 -13.18
N LEU A 365 -19.45 14.19 -14.06
CA LEU A 365 -18.05 13.77 -13.97
C LEU A 365 -17.35 14.33 -12.71
N ALA A 366 -17.60 15.59 -12.36
CA ALA A 366 -17.09 16.18 -11.12
C ALA A 366 -17.62 15.46 -9.86
N ALA A 367 -18.90 15.10 -9.83
CA ALA A 367 -19.51 14.35 -8.74
C ALA A 367 -18.97 12.92 -8.62
N ALA A 368 -18.72 12.24 -9.75
CA ALA A 368 -18.06 10.94 -9.75
C ALA A 368 -16.62 10.99 -9.21
N ALA A 369 -15.83 12.00 -9.61
CA ALA A 369 -14.48 12.19 -9.08
C ALA A 369 -14.47 12.45 -7.56
N GLY A 370 -15.48 13.16 -7.06
CA GLY A 370 -15.72 13.42 -5.63
C GLY A 370 -16.09 12.20 -4.78
N ILE A 371 -16.14 11.00 -5.35
CA ILE A 371 -16.27 9.73 -4.62
C ILE A 371 -14.89 9.19 -4.21
N PHE A 372 -13.83 9.57 -4.94
CA PHE A 372 -12.45 9.20 -4.63
C PHE A 372 -11.69 10.35 -3.95
N TYR A 373 -11.75 11.55 -4.53
CA TYR A 373 -11.12 12.75 -3.97
C TYR A 373 -12.10 13.48 -3.01
N ASP A 374 -11.62 13.88 -1.83
CA ASP A 374 -12.45 14.60 -0.85
C ASP A 374 -12.43 16.12 -1.08
N VAL A 375 -13.52 16.66 -1.63
CA VAL A 375 -13.69 18.11 -1.85
C VAL A 375 -13.64 18.92 -0.54
N HIS A 376 -13.88 18.28 0.60
CA HIS A 376 -13.86 18.90 1.94
C HIS A 376 -12.48 18.86 2.62
N ALA A 377 -11.45 18.32 1.96
CA ALA A 377 -10.06 18.42 2.42
C ALA A 377 -9.53 19.88 2.49
N HIS A 378 -10.27 20.83 1.89
CA HIS A 378 -9.94 22.24 1.83
C HIS A 378 -11.06 23.14 2.38
N THR A 379 -10.70 24.38 2.76
CA THR A 379 -11.64 25.37 3.30
C THR A 379 -11.39 26.73 2.60
N PRO A 380 -12.32 27.22 1.75
CA PRO A 380 -13.57 26.58 1.34
C PRO A 380 -13.35 25.25 0.60
N PRO A 381 -14.38 24.37 0.53
CA PRO A 381 -14.29 23.10 -0.20
C PRO A 381 -13.95 23.32 -1.69
N CYS A 382 -12.97 22.58 -2.19
CA CYS A 382 -12.54 22.60 -3.59
C CYS A 382 -11.56 21.43 -3.87
N PHE A 383 -11.43 21.01 -5.13
CA PHE A 383 -10.40 20.05 -5.55
C PHE A 383 -9.09 20.76 -5.92
N ASN A 384 -7.96 20.21 -5.48
CA ASN A 384 -6.64 20.75 -5.73
C ASN A 384 -5.88 19.78 -6.64
N ILE A 385 -6.32 19.69 -7.89
CA ILE A 385 -5.93 18.63 -8.84
C ILE A 385 -4.41 18.42 -8.95
N THR A 386 -3.62 19.48 -8.80
CA THR A 386 -2.13 19.48 -8.83
C THR A 386 -1.45 18.96 -7.55
N ALA A 387 -2.18 18.86 -6.45
CA ALA A 387 -1.74 18.21 -5.22
C ALA A 387 -2.38 16.82 -5.07
N ASP A 388 -3.60 16.65 -5.58
CA ASP A 388 -4.36 15.40 -5.59
C ASP A 388 -3.78 14.37 -6.58
N PHE A 389 -3.20 14.83 -7.69
CA PHE A 389 -2.58 14.02 -8.73
C PHE A 389 -1.26 14.65 -9.23
N VAL A 390 -0.21 13.83 -9.33
CA VAL A 390 1.12 14.25 -9.83
C VAL A 390 1.48 13.40 -11.05
N GLU A 391 1.74 14.05 -12.19
CA GLU A 391 2.18 13.36 -13.42
C GLU A 391 3.57 12.72 -13.24
N CYS A 392 3.62 11.41 -13.45
CA CYS A 392 4.79 10.57 -13.23
C CYS A 392 4.96 9.54 -14.37
N ALA A 393 5.96 8.65 -14.27
CA ALA A 393 6.19 7.59 -15.25
C ALA A 393 5.15 6.44 -15.24
N ASP A 394 4.16 6.50 -14.33
CA ASP A 394 2.99 5.64 -14.29
C ASP A 394 1.73 6.37 -14.80
N PRO A 395 1.14 5.96 -15.95
CA PRO A 395 -0.13 6.51 -16.44
C PRO A 395 -1.34 6.23 -15.56
N THR A 396 -1.29 5.23 -14.68
CA THR A 396 -2.35 4.94 -13.70
C THR A 396 -2.22 5.86 -12.49
N GLY A 397 -1.01 6.28 -12.14
CA GLY A 397 -0.69 7.37 -11.21
C GLY A 397 0.04 6.93 -9.93
N CYS A 398 1.17 7.59 -9.63
CA CYS A 398 2.07 7.19 -8.54
C CYS A 398 1.64 7.59 -7.12
N GLY A 399 0.49 8.25 -6.95
CA GLY A 399 0.12 8.89 -5.68
C GLY A 399 0.99 10.11 -5.35
N THR A 400 1.24 10.36 -4.06
CA THR A 400 1.96 11.57 -3.59
C THR A 400 3.02 11.25 -2.52
N GLY A 401 3.89 12.23 -2.24
CA GLY A 401 4.92 12.12 -1.19
C GLY A 401 6.10 11.20 -1.54
N PRO A 402 6.92 10.78 -0.54
CA PRO A 402 8.16 10.03 -0.78
C PRO A 402 7.96 8.66 -1.43
N ASN A 403 6.87 7.95 -1.13
CA ASN A 403 6.59 6.65 -1.75
C ASN A 403 6.37 6.79 -3.27
N ALA A 404 5.66 7.84 -3.69
CA ALA A 404 5.47 8.14 -5.11
C ALA A 404 6.80 8.42 -5.84
N LEU A 405 7.82 8.95 -5.15
CA LEU A 405 9.16 9.16 -5.71
C LEU A 405 9.93 7.84 -5.91
N ALA A 406 9.75 6.87 -5.01
CA ALA A 406 10.32 5.54 -5.19
C ALA A 406 9.64 4.81 -6.37
N TRP A 407 8.30 4.82 -6.42
CA TRP A 407 7.55 4.17 -7.50
C TRP A 407 7.84 4.82 -8.87
N ASP A 408 7.86 6.15 -8.96
CA ASP A 408 8.23 6.88 -10.17
C ASP A 408 9.66 6.53 -10.66
N TYR A 409 10.61 6.32 -9.76
CA TYR A 409 11.96 5.85 -10.14
C TYR A 409 11.95 4.41 -10.68
N GLN A 410 11.19 3.50 -10.08
CA GLN A 410 11.04 2.12 -10.56
C GLN A 410 10.32 2.05 -11.91
N ALA A 411 9.24 2.82 -12.05
CA ALA A 411 8.54 3.08 -13.31
C ALA A 411 9.48 3.67 -14.38
N CYS A 412 10.49 4.47 -13.97
CA CYS A 412 11.49 5.03 -14.86
C CYS A 412 12.70 4.13 -15.21
N THR A 413 12.81 2.94 -14.60
CA THR A 413 14.01 2.09 -14.74
C THR A 413 13.68 0.67 -15.20
N GLU A 414 12.89 -0.07 -14.42
CA GLU A 414 12.70 -1.52 -14.58
C GLU A 414 11.23 -1.90 -14.83
N VAL A 415 10.29 -1.17 -14.24
CA VAL A 415 8.85 -1.45 -14.33
C VAL A 415 8.29 -0.74 -15.56
N ARG A 416 8.00 -1.48 -16.64
CA ARG A 416 7.23 -0.96 -17.79
C ARG A 416 5.73 -1.16 -17.53
N LEU A 417 5.06 -0.05 -17.31
CA LEU A 417 3.63 0.06 -17.01
C LEU A 417 2.78 0.14 -18.31
N PRO A 418 1.43 0.16 -18.22
CA PRO A 418 0.55 0.25 -19.38
C PRO A 418 0.75 1.54 -20.18
N ASP A 419 0.30 1.54 -21.43
CA ASP A 419 0.29 2.74 -22.28
C ASP A 419 -0.93 3.63 -21.92
N GLY A 420 -0.90 4.92 -22.33
CA GLY A 420 -1.99 5.86 -22.06
C GLY A 420 -3.31 5.58 -22.82
N SER A 421 -4.44 6.07 -22.28
CA SER A 421 -5.77 5.95 -22.89
C SER A 421 -5.86 6.56 -24.30
N ASN A 422 -6.73 5.99 -25.14
CA ASN A 422 -6.81 6.26 -26.58
C ASN A 422 -8.21 6.67 -27.09
N GLY A 423 -9.27 6.53 -26.28
CA GLY A 423 -10.65 6.93 -26.62
C GLY A 423 -11.36 6.11 -27.72
N GLN A 424 -10.70 5.08 -28.25
CA GLN A 424 -11.27 4.13 -29.22
C GLN A 424 -11.68 2.83 -28.52
N THR A 425 -10.76 2.22 -27.75
CA THR A 425 -11.01 1.01 -26.96
C THR A 425 -11.47 1.31 -25.53
N ASP A 426 -11.39 2.56 -25.08
CA ASP A 426 -11.71 2.98 -23.72
C ASP A 426 -12.72 4.14 -23.67
N MET A 427 -13.10 4.55 -22.45
CA MET A 427 -14.06 5.64 -22.20
C MET A 427 -13.45 7.03 -22.02
N PHE A 428 -12.14 7.17 -22.11
CA PHE A 428 -11.43 8.41 -21.79
C PHE A 428 -11.03 9.19 -23.04
N PRO A 429 -10.62 10.46 -22.90
CA PRO A 429 -9.94 11.17 -23.98
C PRO A 429 -8.61 10.49 -24.36
N PRO A 430 -8.12 10.71 -25.60
CA PRO A 430 -6.79 10.28 -26.01
C PRO A 430 -5.72 11.04 -25.21
N LEU A 431 -5.15 10.36 -24.22
CA LEU A 431 -4.14 10.87 -23.29
C LEU A 431 -2.93 9.92 -23.35
N PRO A 432 -2.22 9.89 -24.50
CA PRO A 432 -1.17 8.93 -24.77
C PRO A 432 0.00 9.07 -23.81
N PHE A 433 0.72 7.97 -23.66
CA PHE A 433 1.99 7.89 -22.97
C PHE A 433 2.81 6.78 -23.64
N THR A 434 3.77 7.16 -24.49
CA THR A 434 4.57 6.22 -25.30
C THR A 434 5.92 5.93 -24.63
N PRO A 435 6.66 4.88 -25.07
CA PRO A 435 8.01 4.63 -24.58
C PRO A 435 8.96 5.83 -24.73
N GLU A 436 8.80 6.63 -25.79
CA GLU A 436 9.56 7.87 -26.02
C GLU A 436 9.20 8.95 -24.99
N MET A 437 7.90 9.17 -24.74
CA MET A 437 7.42 10.12 -23.73
C MET A 437 7.94 9.74 -22.33
N ARG A 438 7.92 8.45 -21.98
CA ARG A 438 8.50 7.93 -20.74
C ARG A 438 10.01 8.12 -20.71
N ALA A 439 10.72 7.79 -21.79
CA ALA A 439 12.18 7.93 -21.86
C ALA A 439 12.67 9.39 -21.83
N ASP A 440 11.88 10.36 -22.29
CA ASP A 440 12.19 11.78 -22.16
C ASP A 440 11.79 12.33 -20.77
N TYR A 441 10.69 11.87 -20.17
CA TYR A 441 10.34 12.18 -18.77
C TYR A 441 11.44 11.71 -17.81
N CYS A 442 11.81 10.44 -17.87
CA CYS A 442 12.75 9.82 -16.95
C CYS A 442 14.17 10.42 -17.04
N ARG A 443 14.59 10.83 -18.24
CA ARG A 443 15.87 11.51 -18.46
C ARG A 443 15.89 12.92 -17.87
N GLN A 444 14.76 13.63 -17.88
CA GLN A 444 14.60 14.95 -17.27
C GLN A 444 14.42 14.87 -15.75
N ARG A 445 13.66 13.88 -15.27
CA ARG A 445 13.27 13.72 -13.87
C ARG A 445 14.36 13.10 -12.99
N TRP A 446 15.03 12.07 -13.51
CA TRP A 446 15.94 11.19 -12.76
C TRP A 446 17.30 10.98 -13.44
N GLY A 447 17.55 11.57 -14.61
CA GLY A 447 18.80 11.35 -15.37
C GLY A 447 18.97 9.95 -15.98
N VAL A 448 17.98 9.07 -15.83
CA VAL A 448 18.03 7.66 -16.27
C VAL A 448 17.43 7.45 -17.66
N VAL A 449 17.66 6.27 -18.23
CA VAL A 449 16.99 5.78 -19.43
C VAL A 449 16.29 4.44 -19.08
N PRO A 450 14.98 4.29 -19.31
CA PRO A 450 14.26 3.05 -19.03
C PRO A 450 14.84 1.83 -19.74
N ARG A 451 14.77 0.66 -19.09
CA ARG A 451 15.33 -0.61 -19.59
C ARG A 451 14.23 -1.63 -19.87
N ASP A 452 13.34 -1.33 -20.80
CA ASP A 452 12.09 -2.08 -21.07
C ASP A 452 12.25 -3.58 -21.41
N GLN A 453 13.47 -4.04 -21.69
CA GLN A 453 13.78 -5.46 -21.92
C GLN A 453 14.29 -6.17 -20.64
N TRP A 454 14.71 -5.43 -19.62
CA TRP A 454 15.42 -5.95 -18.44
C TRP A 454 14.53 -6.86 -17.58
N ALA A 455 13.30 -6.42 -17.27
CA ALA A 455 12.40 -7.21 -16.44
C ALA A 455 12.04 -8.57 -17.06
N ALA A 456 11.89 -8.66 -18.39
CA ALA A 456 11.68 -9.93 -19.08
C ALA A 456 12.92 -10.84 -19.06
N VAL A 457 14.13 -10.27 -19.11
CA VAL A 457 15.39 -11.02 -18.98
C VAL A 457 15.57 -11.53 -17.55
N SER A 458 15.33 -10.68 -16.54
CA SER A 458 15.55 -11.06 -15.14
C SER A 458 14.43 -11.92 -14.57
N PHE A 459 13.17 -11.57 -14.80
CA PHE A 459 11.99 -12.21 -14.21
C PHE A 459 11.19 -13.08 -15.19
N TRP A 460 11.86 -13.49 -16.28
CA TRP A 460 11.42 -14.51 -17.25
C TRP A 460 10.23 -14.13 -18.16
N GLY A 461 9.59 -12.98 -17.91
CA GLY A 461 8.46 -12.47 -18.68
C GLY A 461 7.31 -13.48 -18.73
N THR A 462 6.84 -13.81 -19.94
CA THR A 462 5.78 -14.81 -20.16
C THR A 462 6.21 -16.28 -19.99
N LYS A 463 7.51 -16.59 -19.80
CA LYS A 463 8.06 -17.95 -19.90
C LYS A 463 8.31 -18.63 -18.54
N ILE A 464 7.33 -18.54 -17.65
CA ILE A 464 7.47 -18.93 -16.23
C ILE A 464 7.30 -20.43 -15.95
N ASN A 465 7.10 -21.28 -16.96
CA ASN A 465 6.84 -22.73 -16.84
C ASN A 465 7.93 -23.55 -16.12
N ALA A 466 9.11 -23.00 -15.88
CA ALA A 466 10.17 -23.63 -15.08
C ALA A 466 10.03 -23.38 -13.55
N SER A 467 9.01 -22.62 -13.14
CA SER A 467 8.68 -22.38 -11.74
C SER A 467 7.74 -23.47 -11.17
N SER A 468 7.57 -23.47 -9.85
CA SER A 468 6.57 -24.28 -9.15
C SER A 468 6.11 -23.60 -7.86
N ASN A 469 4.94 -24.01 -7.34
CA ASN A 469 4.32 -23.58 -6.09
C ASN A 469 3.96 -22.08 -6.06
N ILE A 470 3.16 -21.65 -7.05
CA ILE A 470 2.58 -20.29 -7.08
C ILE A 470 1.09 -20.34 -7.43
N VAL A 471 0.29 -19.62 -6.66
CA VAL A 471 -1.09 -19.24 -7.03
C VAL A 471 -1.08 -17.79 -7.47
N PHE A 472 -1.61 -17.54 -8.67
CA PHE A 472 -1.86 -16.22 -9.25
C PHE A 472 -3.36 -15.92 -9.20
N SER A 473 -3.84 -15.39 -8.08
CA SER A 473 -5.20 -14.86 -7.97
C SER A 473 -5.31 -13.53 -8.72
N ASN A 474 -6.42 -13.25 -9.39
CA ASN A 474 -6.73 -11.95 -9.99
C ASN A 474 -8.24 -11.68 -9.88
N GLY A 475 -8.63 -10.41 -9.71
CA GLY A 475 -10.02 -9.99 -9.83
C GLY A 475 -10.56 -10.09 -11.26
N ASP A 476 -11.88 -10.24 -11.42
CA ASP A 476 -12.55 -10.00 -12.72
C ASP A 476 -13.03 -8.55 -12.90
N LEU A 477 -13.05 -7.75 -11.82
CA LEU A 477 -13.26 -6.29 -11.79
C LEU A 477 -11.94 -5.55 -11.50
N ASP A 478 -10.80 -6.13 -11.88
CA ASP A 478 -9.48 -5.54 -11.67
C ASP A 478 -8.84 -5.12 -13.01
N PRO A 479 -8.65 -3.82 -13.26
CA PRO A 479 -7.92 -3.30 -14.41
C PRO A 479 -6.54 -3.91 -14.65
N TRP A 480 -5.85 -4.40 -13.60
CA TRP A 480 -4.55 -5.06 -13.71
C TRP A 480 -4.60 -6.51 -14.22
N TYR A 481 -5.78 -7.15 -14.25
CA TYR A 481 -5.94 -8.56 -14.65
C TYR A 481 -5.36 -8.86 -16.03
N GLY A 482 -5.51 -7.94 -17.00
CA GLY A 482 -4.95 -8.09 -18.36
C GLY A 482 -3.42 -8.19 -18.41
N GLY A 483 -2.71 -7.76 -17.36
CA GLY A 483 -1.26 -7.91 -17.20
C GLY A 483 -0.84 -9.15 -16.39
N GLY A 484 -1.78 -9.89 -15.81
CA GLY A 484 -1.54 -11.04 -14.93
C GLY A 484 -1.34 -12.37 -15.66
N VAL A 485 -1.40 -13.47 -14.91
CA VAL A 485 -1.34 -14.85 -15.45
C VAL A 485 -2.78 -15.38 -15.62
N PRO A 486 -3.33 -15.46 -16.85
CA PRO A 486 -4.77 -15.66 -17.06
C PRO A 486 -5.24 -17.13 -16.97
N ARG A 487 -4.33 -18.09 -16.79
CA ARG A 487 -4.64 -19.53 -16.70
C ARG A 487 -3.51 -20.31 -16.03
N SER A 488 -3.84 -21.42 -15.39
CA SER A 488 -2.87 -22.37 -14.84
C SER A 488 -1.95 -22.92 -15.95
N LEU A 489 -0.69 -23.16 -15.60
CA LEU A 489 0.39 -23.59 -16.51
C LEU A 489 0.92 -24.99 -16.17
N SER A 490 0.70 -25.45 -14.93
CA SER A 490 1.00 -26.78 -14.40
C SER A 490 0.16 -27.02 -13.15
N ASP A 491 0.23 -28.22 -12.57
CA ASP A 491 -0.43 -28.55 -11.29
C ASP A 491 0.14 -27.77 -10.08
N SER A 492 1.22 -27.01 -10.28
CA SER A 492 1.90 -26.19 -9.26
C SER A 492 1.99 -24.69 -9.62
N LEU A 493 1.51 -24.29 -10.80
CA LEU A 493 1.41 -22.90 -11.26
C LEU A 493 -0.04 -22.62 -11.65
N ILE A 494 -0.80 -22.11 -10.68
CA ILE A 494 -2.27 -22.09 -10.70
C ILE A 494 -2.74 -20.64 -10.89
N ALA A 495 -3.71 -20.42 -11.79
CA ALA A 495 -4.41 -19.14 -11.86
C ALA A 495 -5.80 -19.27 -11.23
N VAL A 496 -6.23 -18.24 -10.49
CA VAL A 496 -7.53 -18.17 -9.81
C VAL A 496 -8.22 -16.87 -10.19
N LEU A 497 -9.44 -16.95 -10.72
CA LEU A 497 -10.26 -15.78 -11.05
C LEU A 497 -11.24 -15.51 -9.91
N VAL A 498 -11.02 -14.41 -9.18
CA VAL A 498 -11.79 -13.98 -8.02
C VAL A 498 -13.05 -13.25 -8.50
N LYS A 499 -14.15 -13.98 -8.68
CA LYS A 499 -15.38 -13.43 -9.25
C LYS A 499 -16.10 -12.42 -8.34
N GLY A 500 -16.48 -11.28 -8.92
CA GLY A 500 -16.95 -10.10 -8.20
C GLY A 500 -15.83 -9.45 -7.38
N GLY A 501 -14.58 -9.55 -7.85
CA GLY A 501 -13.40 -9.09 -7.15
C GLY A 501 -12.70 -7.97 -7.91
N ALA A 502 -12.53 -6.84 -7.25
CA ALA A 502 -11.56 -5.80 -7.62
C ALA A 502 -10.14 -6.17 -7.13
N HIS A 503 -9.21 -5.20 -7.16
CA HIS A 503 -7.79 -5.42 -6.95
C HIS A 503 -7.48 -6.17 -5.64
N HIS A 504 -6.90 -7.37 -5.78
CA HIS A 504 -6.52 -8.30 -4.70
C HIS A 504 -7.51 -8.42 -3.52
N LEU A 505 -8.82 -8.53 -3.82
CA LEU A 505 -9.88 -8.74 -2.80
C LEU A 505 -9.63 -10.00 -1.94
N ASP A 506 -8.97 -11.03 -2.50
CA ASP A 506 -8.48 -12.21 -1.79
C ASP A 506 -7.57 -11.87 -0.61
N LEU A 507 -6.73 -10.84 -0.72
CA LEU A 507 -5.86 -10.36 0.36
C LEU A 507 -6.50 -9.36 1.33
N ARG A 508 -7.83 -9.20 1.32
CA ARG A 508 -8.55 -8.47 2.38
C ARG A 508 -8.94 -9.38 3.53
N GLY A 509 -9.21 -8.80 4.70
CA GLY A 509 -9.80 -9.51 5.82
C GLY A 509 -11.21 -10.02 5.50
N ASN A 510 -11.60 -11.14 6.12
CA ASN A 510 -12.92 -11.76 5.95
C ASN A 510 -14.07 -10.81 6.36
N ASN A 511 -15.02 -10.59 5.45
CA ASN A 511 -16.15 -9.68 5.61
C ASN A 511 -17.48 -10.42 5.33
N PRO A 512 -18.56 -10.21 6.11
CA PRO A 512 -19.89 -10.78 5.82
C PRO A 512 -20.49 -10.41 4.45
N LEU A 513 -19.92 -9.43 3.75
CA LEU A 513 -20.28 -9.00 2.40
C LEU A 513 -19.32 -9.51 1.30
N ASP A 514 -18.34 -10.36 1.63
CA ASP A 514 -17.46 -10.99 0.65
C ASP A 514 -18.26 -11.89 -0.33
N PRO A 515 -18.02 -11.80 -1.66
CA PRO A 515 -18.71 -12.61 -2.65
C PRO A 515 -18.25 -14.07 -2.61
N ALA A 516 -19.10 -14.97 -3.10
CA ALA A 516 -18.76 -16.39 -3.21
C ALA A 516 -17.47 -16.66 -4.00
N GLY A 517 -17.10 -15.78 -4.95
CA GLY A 517 -15.84 -15.87 -5.69
C GLY A 517 -14.60 -15.74 -4.81
N VAL A 518 -14.55 -14.75 -3.89
CA VAL A 518 -13.39 -14.59 -2.99
C VAL A 518 -13.38 -15.62 -1.87
N ILE A 519 -14.55 -16.06 -1.41
CA ILE A 519 -14.64 -17.16 -0.42
C ILE A 519 -14.01 -18.43 -0.99
N ALA A 520 -14.37 -18.80 -2.23
CA ALA A 520 -13.82 -19.97 -2.92
C ALA A 520 -12.33 -19.81 -3.30
N ALA A 521 -11.90 -18.61 -3.70
CA ALA A 521 -10.48 -18.33 -3.98
C ALA A 521 -9.62 -18.54 -2.73
N ARG A 522 -9.98 -17.88 -1.61
CA ARG A 522 -9.30 -18.03 -0.32
C ARG A 522 -9.37 -19.47 0.24
N GLU A 523 -10.35 -20.28 -0.15
CA GLU A 523 -10.39 -21.72 0.15
C GLU A 523 -9.31 -22.48 -0.62
N LEU A 524 -9.27 -22.31 -1.94
CA LEU A 524 -8.31 -22.97 -2.83
C LEU A 524 -6.85 -22.56 -2.51
N GLU A 525 -6.61 -21.28 -2.22
CA GLU A 525 -5.31 -20.78 -1.74
C GLU A 525 -4.85 -21.51 -0.48
N ARG A 526 -5.75 -21.69 0.51
CA ARG A 526 -5.44 -22.41 1.76
C ARG A 526 -5.11 -23.88 1.52
N GLU A 527 -5.75 -24.52 0.55
CA GLU A 527 -5.42 -25.90 0.14
C GLU A 527 -4.01 -25.99 -0.45
N TYR A 528 -3.64 -25.10 -1.38
CA TYR A 528 -2.28 -25.05 -1.93
C TYR A 528 -1.22 -24.72 -0.88
N ILE A 529 -1.47 -23.74 -0.02
CA ILE A 529 -0.61 -23.40 1.13
C ILE A 529 -0.38 -24.63 2.03
N TYR A 530 -1.45 -25.39 2.33
CA TYR A 530 -1.36 -26.61 3.12
C TYR A 530 -0.55 -27.72 2.41
N LEU A 531 -0.76 -27.92 1.10
CA LEU A 531 0.00 -28.90 0.31
C LEU A 531 1.50 -28.57 0.28
N TRP A 532 1.87 -27.29 0.11
CA TRP A 532 3.26 -26.84 0.13
C TRP A 532 3.92 -27.02 1.50
N ILE A 533 3.25 -26.61 2.58
CA ILE A 533 3.78 -26.70 3.96
C ILE A 533 4.02 -28.16 4.39
N ASN A 534 3.16 -29.10 3.95
CA ASN A 534 3.33 -30.53 4.26
C ASN A 534 4.22 -31.27 3.24
N GLY A 535 4.84 -30.57 2.28
CA GLY A 535 5.74 -31.16 1.28
C GLY A 535 5.06 -32.07 0.26
N ALA A 536 3.73 -32.02 0.15
CA ALA A 536 2.93 -32.91 -0.69
C ALA A 536 3.04 -32.63 -2.20
N MET A 537 3.59 -31.46 -2.57
CA MET A 537 3.90 -31.08 -3.97
C MET A 537 5.36 -30.64 -4.13
N ASN A 538 6.30 -31.43 -3.61
CA ASN A 538 7.72 -31.25 -3.90
C ASN A 538 8.09 -31.96 -5.22
N LEU A 539 7.93 -31.24 -6.33
CA LEU A 539 8.46 -31.55 -7.66
C LEU A 539 9.09 -30.28 -8.27
#